data_AF-A0A519WA08-F1
#
_entry.id   AF-A0A519WA08-F1
#
_cell.length_a   1.000
_cell.length_b   1.000
_cell.length_c   1.000
_cell.angle_alpha   90.00
_cell.angle_beta   90.00
_cell.angle_gamma   90.00
#
_symmetry.space_group_name_H-M   'P 1'
#
loop_
_entity.id
_entity.type
_entity.pdbx_description
1 polymer ?
#
loop_
_entity_poly.entity_id
_entity_poly.type
_entity_poly.pdbx_seq_one_letter_code
_entity_poly.pdbx_strand_id
1 'polypeptide(L)'
;MDNSISTLSANIIELRDALGLSQKDFALLANISRTTLGNIESGRANFKISSLDGILNFTLIKLEDLSKPSFGPPKNIREKLSEKYKSEPSVSVILSEEPSIPYCIKYKLLKTTFLDTPKETNQIIKFFVEKYGWVFKGNSLHAALKRIPELIEIQPHPSKRSTNIYLRRHV
;
A
#
# COMPACT_ATOMS: atom_id res chain seq x y z
N MET A 1 -25.46 -7.01 5.14
CA MET A 1 -24.54 -6.81 4.00
C MET A 1 -23.54 -7.95 4.04
N ASP A 2 -23.26 -8.59 2.92
CA ASP A 2 -22.36 -9.75 2.86
C ASP A 2 -20.93 -9.33 3.24
N ASN A 3 -20.60 -9.52 4.51
CA ASN A 3 -19.36 -9.07 5.13
C ASN A 3 -18.11 -9.70 4.49
N SER A 4 -18.32 -10.78 3.73
CA SER A 4 -17.29 -11.56 3.04
C SER A 4 -16.65 -10.75 1.90
N ILE A 5 -17.47 -10.05 1.10
CA ILE A 5 -16.98 -9.26 -0.04
C ILE A 5 -16.20 -8.05 0.46
N SER A 6 -16.74 -7.32 1.45
CA SER A 6 -16.03 -6.17 2.04
C SER A 6 -14.70 -6.56 2.67
N THR A 7 -14.66 -7.72 3.35
CA THR A 7 -13.43 -8.28 3.92
C THR A 7 -12.41 -8.59 2.84
N LEU A 8 -12.81 -9.33 1.80
CA LEU A 8 -11.93 -9.68 0.68
C LEU A 8 -11.36 -8.43 -0.02
N SER A 9 -12.21 -7.43 -0.29
CA SER A 9 -11.80 -6.17 -0.91
C SER A 9 -10.76 -5.43 -0.08
N ALA A 10 -10.98 -5.30 1.23
CA ALA A 10 -10.02 -4.67 2.14
C ALA A 10 -8.69 -5.43 2.18
N ASN A 11 -8.75 -6.76 2.19
CA ASN A 11 -7.56 -7.61 2.22
C ASN A 11 -6.75 -7.53 0.92
N ILE A 12 -7.40 -7.42 -0.24
CA ILE A 12 -6.74 -7.21 -1.53
C ILE A 12 -6.07 -5.83 -1.60
N ILE A 13 -6.71 -4.78 -1.07
CA ILE A 13 -6.09 -3.46 -0.94
C ILE A 13 -4.83 -3.55 -0.08
N GLU A 14 -4.92 -4.20 1.08
CA GLU A 14 -3.80 -4.32 2.00
C GLU A 14 -2.67 -5.17 1.41
N LEU A 15 -2.99 -6.23 0.66
CA LEU A 15 -2.01 -7.03 -0.07
C LEU A 15 -1.29 -6.20 -1.16
N ARG A 16 -2.03 -5.42 -1.94
CA ARG A 16 -1.45 -4.51 -2.95
C ARG A 16 -0.54 -3.47 -2.29
N ASP A 17 -0.98 -2.88 -1.18
CA ASP A 17 -0.20 -1.92 -0.43
C ASP A 17 1.06 -2.55 0.17
N ALA A 18 0.98 -3.77 0.71
CA ALA A 18 2.16 -4.50 1.22
C ALA A 18 3.16 -4.87 0.13
N LEU A 19 2.69 -5.01 -1.11
CA LEU A 19 3.55 -5.20 -2.26
C LEU A 19 4.12 -3.89 -2.78
N GLY A 20 3.66 -2.73 -2.33
CA GLY A 20 4.13 -1.43 -2.82
C GLY A 20 3.76 -1.14 -4.27
N LEU A 21 2.63 -1.68 -4.74
CA LEU A 21 2.20 -1.55 -6.12
C LEU A 21 1.08 -0.53 -6.27
N SER A 22 1.09 0.19 -7.40
CA SER A 22 -0.08 0.93 -7.85
C SER A 22 -1.19 -0.03 -8.28
N GLN A 23 -2.44 0.44 -8.38
CA GLN A 23 -3.51 -0.37 -8.97
C GLN A 23 -3.19 -0.81 -10.41
N LYS A 24 -2.50 0.05 -11.18
CA LYS A 24 -2.14 -0.27 -12.56
C LYS A 24 -1.17 -1.45 -12.59
N ASP A 25 -0.12 -1.39 -11.80
CA ASP A 25 0.95 -2.39 -11.84
C ASP A 25 0.51 -3.69 -11.18
N PHE A 26 -0.28 -3.61 -10.10
CA PHE A 26 -0.86 -4.80 -9.48
C PHE A 26 -1.82 -5.53 -10.43
N ALA A 27 -2.69 -4.79 -11.12
CA ALA A 27 -3.58 -5.38 -12.12
C ALA A 27 -2.79 -6.02 -13.27
N LEU A 28 -1.72 -5.36 -13.73
CA LEU A 28 -0.84 -5.87 -14.77
C LEU A 28 -0.17 -7.18 -14.35
N LEU A 29 0.42 -7.23 -13.14
CA LEU A 29 1.08 -8.43 -12.62
C LEU A 29 0.10 -9.56 -12.31
N ALA A 30 -1.12 -9.24 -11.90
CA ALA A 30 -2.20 -10.20 -11.70
C ALA A 30 -2.90 -10.61 -13.01
N ASN A 31 -2.48 -10.08 -14.16
CA ASN A 31 -3.09 -10.33 -15.47
C ASN A 31 -4.61 -10.07 -15.50
N ILE A 32 -5.05 -8.96 -14.91
CA ILE A 32 -6.44 -8.49 -14.93
C ILE A 32 -6.51 -7.03 -15.37
N SER A 33 -7.70 -6.58 -15.79
CA SER A 33 -7.87 -5.16 -16.12
C SER A 33 -7.83 -4.29 -14.86
N ARG A 34 -7.30 -3.07 -14.96
CA ARG A 34 -7.34 -2.09 -13.87
C ARG A 34 -8.76 -1.79 -13.41
N THR A 35 -9.74 -1.78 -14.32
CA THR A 35 -11.17 -1.59 -14.01
C THR A 35 -11.70 -2.75 -13.16
N THR A 36 -11.32 -3.98 -13.50
CA THR A 36 -11.67 -5.17 -12.72
C THR A 36 -11.11 -5.08 -11.31
N LEU A 37 -9.83 -4.75 -11.17
CA LEU A 37 -9.22 -4.52 -9.86
C LEU A 37 -9.94 -3.41 -9.08
N GLY A 38 -10.26 -2.29 -9.73
CA GLY A 38 -10.99 -1.19 -9.09
C GLY A 38 -12.38 -1.61 -8.60
N ASN A 39 -13.10 -2.44 -9.35
CA ASN A 39 -14.39 -2.99 -8.91
C ASN A 39 -14.24 -3.92 -7.70
N ILE A 40 -13.21 -4.79 -7.71
CA ILE A 40 -12.88 -5.68 -6.59
C ILE A 40 -12.56 -4.85 -5.34
N GLU A 41 -11.63 -3.89 -5.43
CA GLU A 41 -11.22 -3.06 -4.28
C GLU A 41 -12.37 -2.16 -3.77
N SER A 42 -13.35 -1.83 -4.61
CA SER A 42 -14.54 -1.06 -4.21
C SER A 42 -15.65 -1.92 -3.56
N GLY A 43 -15.46 -3.23 -3.41
CA GLY A 43 -16.49 -4.12 -2.87
C GLY A 43 -17.69 -4.37 -3.79
N ARG A 44 -17.56 -4.09 -5.09
CA ARG A 44 -18.64 -4.37 -6.05
C ARG A 44 -18.66 -5.87 -6.35
N ALA A 45 -19.79 -6.54 -6.11
CA ALA A 45 -19.94 -8.00 -6.24
C ALA A 45 -19.82 -8.56 -7.67
N ASN A 46 -19.69 -7.72 -8.70
CA ASN A 46 -19.71 -8.12 -10.11
C ASN A 46 -18.31 -8.40 -10.69
N PHE A 47 -17.48 -9.21 -10.00
CA PHE A 47 -16.21 -9.69 -10.55
C PHE A 47 -16.23 -11.20 -10.76
N LYS A 48 -15.48 -11.68 -11.76
CA LYS A 48 -15.37 -13.12 -12.06
C LYS A 48 -14.40 -13.76 -11.08
N ILE A 49 -14.67 -15.00 -10.67
CA ILE A 49 -13.73 -15.82 -9.87
C ILE A 49 -12.36 -15.90 -10.56
N SER A 50 -12.35 -16.01 -11.90
CA SER A 50 -11.11 -16.01 -12.70
C SER A 50 -10.25 -14.76 -12.54
N SER A 51 -10.83 -13.63 -12.10
CA SER A 51 -10.07 -12.41 -11.79
C SER A 51 -9.34 -12.51 -10.45
N LEU A 52 -9.88 -13.28 -9.50
CA LEU A 52 -9.18 -13.61 -8.27
C LEU A 52 -8.02 -14.56 -8.55
N ASP A 53 -8.19 -15.55 -9.43
CA ASP A 53 -7.12 -16.51 -9.77
C ASP A 53 -5.83 -15.81 -10.22
N GLY A 54 -5.93 -14.72 -10.99
CA GLY A 54 -4.79 -13.90 -11.38
C GLY A 54 -4.03 -13.30 -10.18
N ILE A 55 -4.77 -12.77 -9.20
CA ILE A 55 -4.20 -12.25 -7.95
C ILE A 55 -3.56 -13.37 -7.13
N LEU A 56 -4.25 -14.50 -6.97
CA LEU A 56 -3.77 -15.65 -6.18
C LEU A 56 -2.50 -16.25 -6.80
N ASN A 57 -2.47 -16.41 -8.14
CA ASN A 57 -1.33 -16.96 -8.86
C ASN A 57 -0.08 -16.08 -8.80
N PHE A 58 -0.26 -14.76 -8.90
CA PHE A 58 0.85 -13.82 -8.78
C PHE A 58 1.36 -13.74 -7.33
N THR A 59 0.46 -13.59 -6.35
CA THR A 59 0.83 -13.31 -4.96
C THR A 59 1.15 -14.55 -4.14
N LEU A 60 0.73 -15.73 -4.60
CA LEU A 60 0.82 -17.03 -3.91
C LEU A 60 0.09 -17.08 -2.58
N ILE A 61 -0.85 -16.17 -2.39
CA ILE A 61 -1.77 -16.18 -1.26
C ILE A 61 -2.96 -17.06 -1.63
N LYS A 62 -3.43 -17.84 -0.66
CA LYS A 62 -4.62 -18.67 -0.84
C LYS A 62 -5.90 -17.85 -0.66
N LEU A 63 -6.95 -18.23 -1.37
CA LEU A 63 -8.25 -17.56 -1.25
C LEU A 63 -8.81 -17.65 0.17
N GLU A 64 -8.57 -18.78 0.86
CA GLU A 64 -9.01 -18.95 2.25
C GLU A 64 -8.36 -17.92 3.18
N ASP A 65 -7.11 -17.53 2.93
CA ASP A 65 -6.42 -16.53 3.75
C ASP A 65 -6.92 -15.12 3.44
N LEU A 66 -7.06 -14.79 2.15
CA LEU A 66 -7.59 -13.50 1.71
C LEU A 66 -9.04 -13.26 2.13
N SER A 67 -9.80 -14.31 2.42
CA SER A 67 -11.19 -14.19 2.89
C SER A 67 -11.32 -13.99 4.40
N LYS A 68 -10.22 -14.09 5.17
CA LYS A 68 -10.27 -13.98 6.64
C LYS A 68 -10.32 -12.51 7.10
N PRO A 69 -11.19 -12.14 8.05
CA PRO A 69 -11.18 -10.80 8.66
C PRO A 69 -9.85 -10.44 9.34
N SER A 70 -9.10 -11.45 9.79
CA SER A 70 -7.80 -11.29 10.46
C SER A 70 -6.61 -11.35 9.49
N PHE A 71 -6.85 -11.22 8.17
CA PHE A 71 -5.78 -11.30 7.18
C PHE A 71 -4.75 -10.21 7.43
N GLY A 72 -3.48 -10.61 7.42
CA GLY A 72 -2.33 -9.73 7.36
C GLY A 72 -1.40 -10.21 6.25
N PRO A 73 -0.92 -9.33 5.37
CA PRO A 73 0.05 -9.71 4.35
C PRO A 73 1.29 -10.36 4.98
N PRO A 74 1.85 -11.42 4.36
CA PRO A 74 3.10 -12.00 4.82
C PRO A 74 4.20 -10.97 4.96
N LYS A 75 5.02 -11.09 6.01
CA LYS A 75 6.20 -10.25 6.18
C LYS A 75 7.11 -10.38 4.96
N ASN A 76 7.61 -9.22 4.50
CA ASN A 76 8.51 -9.08 3.36
C ASN A 76 7.98 -9.73 2.07
N ILE A 77 6.65 -9.64 1.83
CA ILE A 77 6.04 -10.26 0.65
C ILE A 77 6.62 -9.68 -0.66
N ARG A 78 6.88 -8.37 -0.73
CA ARG A 78 7.50 -7.76 -1.90
C ARG A 78 8.86 -8.40 -2.19
N GLU A 79 9.72 -8.50 -1.19
CA GLU A 79 11.06 -9.09 -1.34
C GLU A 79 10.98 -10.58 -1.72
N LYS A 80 10.04 -11.34 -1.15
CA LYS A 80 9.82 -12.75 -1.51
C LYS A 80 9.39 -12.90 -2.98
N LEU A 81 8.48 -12.05 -3.46
CA LEU A 81 8.06 -12.09 -4.86
C LEU A 81 9.16 -11.59 -5.79
N SER A 82 9.93 -10.57 -5.40
CA SER A 82 11.09 -10.10 -6.16
C SER A 82 12.11 -11.23 -6.38
N GLU A 83 12.41 -12.01 -5.34
CA GLU A 83 13.32 -13.16 -5.46
C GLU A 83 12.71 -14.27 -6.34
N LYS A 84 11.43 -14.58 -6.15
CA LYS A 84 10.74 -15.61 -6.95
C LYS A 84 10.72 -15.27 -8.43
N TYR A 85 10.41 -14.03 -8.77
CA TYR A 85 10.23 -13.58 -10.15
C TYR A 85 11.47 -12.89 -10.72
N LYS A 86 12.65 -13.07 -10.11
CA LYS A 86 13.90 -12.41 -10.55
C LYS A 86 14.27 -12.73 -12.00
N SER A 87 13.91 -13.91 -12.48
CA SER A 87 14.16 -14.37 -13.86
C SER A 87 13.08 -13.96 -14.85
N GLU A 88 11.98 -13.33 -14.41
CA GLU A 88 10.88 -12.86 -15.24
C GLU A 88 10.99 -11.33 -15.41
N PRO A 89 11.56 -10.83 -16.53
CA PRO A 89 11.92 -9.42 -16.65
C PRO A 89 10.73 -8.48 -16.48
N SER A 90 9.57 -8.85 -17.02
CA SER A 90 8.33 -8.06 -16.93
C SER A 90 7.84 -7.86 -15.49
N VAL A 91 8.11 -8.81 -14.60
CA VAL A 91 7.72 -8.75 -13.19
C VAL A 91 8.83 -8.11 -12.35
N SER A 92 10.08 -8.52 -12.59
CA SER A 92 11.26 -8.05 -11.86
C SER A 92 11.44 -6.54 -11.97
N VAL A 93 11.24 -5.97 -13.16
CA VAL A 93 11.31 -4.50 -13.37
C VAL A 93 10.31 -3.80 -12.45
N ILE A 94 9.03 -4.20 -12.47
CA ILE A 94 7.98 -3.57 -11.65
C ILE A 94 8.24 -3.73 -10.15
N LEU A 95 8.69 -4.91 -9.70
CA LEU A 95 8.97 -5.16 -8.29
C LEU A 95 10.26 -4.49 -7.78
N SER A 96 11.14 -4.02 -8.68
CA SER A 96 12.36 -3.28 -8.33
C SER A 96 12.19 -1.76 -8.34
N GLU A 97 11.10 -1.25 -8.91
CA GLU A 97 10.78 0.18 -8.92
C GLU A 97 10.55 0.76 -7.52
N GLU A 98 10.54 2.10 -7.42
CA GLU A 98 10.16 2.83 -6.21
C GLU A 98 8.75 2.38 -5.76
N PRO A 99 8.58 1.89 -4.52
CA PRO A 99 7.27 1.47 -4.04
C PRO A 99 6.27 2.62 -3.92
N SER A 100 4.99 2.27 -3.94
CA SER A 100 3.90 3.22 -3.74
C SER A 100 4.01 3.98 -2.40
N ILE A 101 3.60 5.25 -2.38
CA ILE A 101 3.62 6.06 -1.15
C ILE A 101 2.90 5.37 0.03
N PRO A 102 1.73 4.71 -0.14
CA PRO A 102 1.11 3.94 0.95
C PRO A 102 2.01 2.87 1.55
N TYR A 103 2.77 2.13 0.73
CA TYR A 103 3.76 1.16 1.23
C TYR A 103 4.84 1.83 2.04
N CYS A 104 5.42 2.90 1.49
CA CYS A 104 6.49 3.65 2.14
C CYS A 104 6.03 4.17 3.51
N ILE A 105 4.79 4.65 3.62
CA ILE A 105 4.21 5.08 4.90
C ILE A 105 4.01 3.89 5.85
N LYS A 106 3.21 2.88 5.46
CA LYS A 106 2.80 1.77 6.33
C LYS A 106 3.96 0.86 6.76
N TYR A 107 4.85 0.54 5.84
CA TYR A 107 5.84 -0.52 6.00
C TYR A 107 7.26 -0.01 6.27
N LYS A 108 7.56 1.27 5.97
CA LYS A 108 8.90 1.84 6.19
C LYS A 108 8.90 3.01 7.18
N LEU A 109 7.98 3.96 7.07
CA LEU A 109 7.92 5.12 7.98
C LEU A 109 7.33 4.75 9.34
N LEU A 110 6.12 4.18 9.36
CA LEU A 110 5.39 3.85 10.60
C LEU A 110 6.02 2.72 11.41
N LYS A 111 6.96 1.96 10.83
CA LYS A 111 7.76 0.96 11.54
C LYS A 111 8.96 1.56 12.29
N THR A 112 9.16 2.87 12.21
CA THR A 112 10.23 3.62 12.91
C THR A 112 9.65 4.65 13.85
N THR A 113 10.40 5.06 14.88
CA THR A 113 9.99 6.10 15.84
C THR A 113 9.98 7.53 15.26
N PHE A 114 10.20 7.69 13.95
CA PHE A 114 10.34 9.00 13.30
C PHE A 114 9.11 9.91 13.50
N LEU A 115 7.91 9.32 13.48
CA LEU A 115 6.63 10.02 13.67
C LEU A 115 6.13 10.02 15.13
N ASP A 116 6.94 9.57 16.09
CA ASP A 116 6.61 9.68 17.52
C ASP A 116 6.69 11.15 17.99
N THR A 117 7.21 12.04 17.13
CA THR A 117 7.19 13.49 17.30
C THR A 117 6.61 14.14 16.05
N PRO A 118 5.98 15.34 16.16
CA PRO A 118 5.50 16.09 15.00
C PRO A 118 6.56 16.27 13.92
N LYS A 119 6.19 15.95 12.67
CA LYS A 119 7.03 16.19 11.49
C LYS A 119 6.29 16.97 10.42
N GLU A 120 7.00 17.85 9.72
CA GLU A 120 6.52 18.48 8.49
C GLU A 120 6.69 17.55 7.28
N THR A 121 5.93 17.79 6.21
CA THR A 121 6.03 17.05 4.95
C THR A 121 7.49 16.96 4.44
N ASN A 122 8.24 18.06 4.49
CA ASN A 122 9.63 18.10 4.01
C ASN A 122 10.58 17.24 4.86
N GLN A 123 10.32 17.11 6.16
CA GLN A 123 11.11 16.23 7.02
C GLN A 123 10.83 14.76 6.69
N ILE A 124 9.58 14.41 6.38
CA ILE A 124 9.20 13.06 5.96
C ILE A 124 9.82 12.74 4.58
N ILE A 125 9.79 13.67 3.63
CA ILE A 125 10.47 13.50 2.34
C ILE A 125 11.96 13.27 2.56
N LYS A 126 12.61 14.12 3.36
CA LYS A 126 14.03 13.98 3.68
C LYS A 126 14.36 12.63 4.30
N PHE A 127 13.52 12.13 5.21
CA PHE A 127 13.65 10.78 5.76
C PHE A 127 13.68 9.70 4.66
N PHE A 128 12.76 9.76 3.70
CA PHE A 128 12.72 8.77 2.62
C PHE A 128 13.92 8.85 1.67
N VAL A 129 14.36 10.07 1.35
CA VAL A 129 15.55 10.29 0.52
C VAL A 129 16.80 9.74 1.21
N GLU A 130 17.01 10.08 2.49
CA GLU A 130 18.22 9.69 3.23
C GLU A 130 18.28 8.19 3.55
N LYS A 131 17.13 7.56 3.81
CA LYS A 131 17.08 6.14 4.19
C LYS A 131 16.96 5.18 3.01
N TYR A 132 16.32 5.61 1.92
CA TYR A 132 15.92 4.73 0.83
C TYR A 132 16.18 5.29 -0.58
N GLY A 133 16.56 6.56 -0.70
CA GLY A 133 16.76 7.23 -1.99
C GLY A 133 15.45 7.60 -2.72
N TRP A 134 14.29 7.49 -2.07
CA TRP A 134 12.99 7.75 -2.69
C TRP A 134 12.58 9.22 -2.62
N VAL A 135 12.10 9.77 -3.74
CA VAL A 135 11.82 11.20 -3.87
C VAL A 135 10.34 11.44 -4.17
N PHE A 136 9.60 11.89 -3.15
CA PHE A 136 8.16 12.16 -3.28
C PHE A 136 7.83 13.63 -3.47
N LYS A 137 6.78 13.92 -4.25
CA LYS A 137 6.15 15.24 -4.27
C LYS A 137 5.36 15.45 -2.97
N GLY A 138 5.54 16.62 -2.34
CA GLY A 138 4.86 16.96 -1.08
C GLY A 138 3.34 16.81 -1.11
N ASN A 139 2.69 17.25 -2.18
CA ASN A 139 1.23 17.12 -2.34
C ASN A 139 0.79 15.65 -2.42
N SER A 140 1.57 14.79 -3.07
CA SER A 140 1.28 13.35 -3.15
C SER A 140 1.43 12.67 -1.79
N LEU A 141 2.47 13.03 -1.05
CA LEU A 141 2.70 12.51 0.30
C LEU A 141 1.60 12.98 1.26
N HIS A 142 1.25 14.26 1.24
CA HIS A 142 0.12 14.79 2.03
C HIS A 142 -1.19 14.08 1.71
N ALA A 143 -1.51 13.91 0.42
CA ALA A 143 -2.72 13.22 -0.01
C ALA A 143 -2.76 11.75 0.45
N ALA A 144 -1.61 11.06 0.46
CA ALA A 144 -1.52 9.69 0.97
C ALA A 144 -1.68 9.63 2.50
N LEU A 145 -1.01 10.51 3.25
CA LEU A 145 -1.13 10.58 4.71
C LEU A 145 -2.58 10.86 5.15
N LYS A 146 -3.30 11.73 4.42
CA LYS A 146 -4.71 12.04 4.70
C LYS A 146 -5.66 10.85 4.52
N ARG A 147 -5.28 9.84 3.73
CA ARG A 147 -6.09 8.64 3.46
C ARG A 147 -5.96 7.54 4.50
N ILE A 148 -5.11 7.73 5.51
CA ILE A 148 -4.83 6.73 6.56
C ILE A 148 -5.03 7.37 7.95
N PRO A 149 -6.19 8.00 8.23
CA PRO A 149 -6.42 8.72 9.48
C PRO A 149 -6.38 7.81 10.72
N GLU A 150 -6.56 6.51 10.55
CA GLU A 150 -6.46 5.52 11.62
C GLU A 150 -5.02 5.33 12.13
N LEU A 151 -4.00 5.62 11.31
CA LEU A 151 -2.58 5.50 11.69
C LEU A 151 -1.85 6.84 11.83
N ILE A 152 -2.38 7.90 11.21
CA ILE A 152 -1.74 9.22 11.16
C ILE A 152 -2.67 10.27 11.75
N GLU A 153 -2.12 11.03 12.70
CA GLU A 153 -2.74 12.25 13.18
C GLU A 153 -2.17 13.45 12.40
N ILE A 154 -3.06 14.33 11.93
CA ILE A 154 -2.71 15.53 11.18
C ILE A 154 -3.18 16.74 11.98
N GLN A 155 -2.26 17.63 12.32
CA GLN A 155 -2.56 18.87 13.04
C GLN A 155 -2.06 20.09 12.25
N PRO A 156 -2.71 21.25 12.36
CA PRO A 156 -2.15 22.50 11.86
C PRO A 156 -0.80 22.80 12.53
N HIS A 157 0.15 23.33 11.78
CA HIS A 157 1.43 23.73 12.35
C HIS A 157 1.23 24.89 13.34
N PRO A 158 1.85 24.86 14.53
CA PRO A 158 1.61 25.85 15.60
C PRO A 158 2.03 27.30 15.29
N SER A 159 2.80 27.53 14.23
CA SER A 159 3.40 28.84 13.92
C SER A 159 3.41 29.17 12.43
N LYS A 160 3.54 28.15 11.56
CA LYS A 160 3.44 28.30 10.10
C LYS A 160 2.00 28.19 9.64
N ARG A 161 1.39 29.31 9.28
CA ARG A 161 0.04 29.34 8.68
C ARG A 161 0.02 28.50 7.39
N SER A 162 -1.06 27.78 7.15
CA SER A 162 -1.30 26.95 5.95
C SER A 162 -0.41 25.72 5.78
N THR A 163 0.22 25.22 6.86
CA THR A 163 0.97 23.96 6.82
C THR A 163 0.51 23.02 7.93
N ASN A 164 0.72 21.72 7.73
CA ASN A 164 0.36 20.68 8.70
C ASN A 164 1.62 19.97 9.23
N ILE A 165 1.50 19.47 10.45
CA ILE A 165 2.41 18.50 11.06
C ILE A 165 1.70 17.15 11.15
N TYR A 166 2.50 16.08 11.07
CA TYR A 166 2.03 14.71 11.08
C TYR A 166 2.66 13.95 12.24
N LEU A 167 1.84 13.17 12.94
CA LEU A 167 2.25 12.29 14.02
C LEU A 167 1.71 10.89 13.78
N ARG A 168 2.36 9.91 14.40
CA ARG A 168 1.77 8.58 14.55
C ARG A 168 0.57 8.67 15.50
N ARG A 169 -0.57 8.14 15.08
CA ARG A 169 -1.69 7.90 15.98
C ARG A 169 -1.39 6.66 16.81
N HIS A 170 -1.35 6.83 18.13
CA HIS A 170 -1.31 5.71 19.06
C HIS A 170 -2.74 5.21 19.24
N VAL A 171 -3.01 4.00 18.73
CA VAL A 171 -4.28 3.28 18.91
C VAL A 171 -4.19 2.44 20.18
#